data_AF-A0A529G9M2-F1
#
_entry.id   AF-A0A529G9M2-F1
#
_cell.length_a   1.000
_cell.length_b   1.000
_cell.length_c   1.000
_cell.angle_alpha   90.00
_cell.angle_beta   90.00
_cell.angle_gamma   90.00
#
_symmetry.space_group_name_H-M   'P 1'
#
loop_
_entity.id
_entity.type
_entity.pdbx_description
1 polymer ?
#
loop_
_entity_poly.entity_id
_entity_poly.type
_entity_poly.pdbx_seq_one_letter_code
_entity_poly.pdbx_strand_id
1 'polypeptide(L)' 'MPQPDLVIFDCDGVLVDSEIIAARIEAELLTSAGYEISPEELAETYAGLTFK' A
#
# COMPACT_ATOMS: atom_id res chain seq x y z
N MET A 1 -21.90 -15.75 -20.44
CA MET A 1 -22.16 -14.49 -19.70
C MET A 1 -21.84 -13.34 -20.63
N PRO A 2 -22.68 -12.30 -20.73
CA PRO A 2 -22.37 -11.12 -21.54
C PRO A 2 -21.13 -10.40 -20.99
N GLN A 3 -20.33 -9.79 -21.87
CA GLN A 3 -19.16 -8.99 -21.50
C GLN A 3 -19.58 -7.58 -21.06
N PRO A 4 -18.82 -6.95 -20.13
CA PRO A 4 -19.06 -5.57 -19.73
C PRO A 4 -18.64 -4.58 -20.85
N ASP A 5 -19.40 -3.50 -21.00
CA ASP A 5 -19.11 -2.43 -21.98
C ASP A 5 -17.96 -1.51 -21.56
N LEU A 6 -17.64 -1.45 -20.27
CA LEU A 6 -16.57 -0.63 -19.68
C LEU A 6 -16.01 -1.29 -18.41
N VAL A 7 -14.70 -1.16 -18.20
CA VAL A 7 -14.01 -1.52 -16.96
C VAL A 7 -13.21 -0.31 -16.49
N ILE A 8 -13.39 0.06 -15.22
CA ILE A 8 -12.63 1.13 -14.57
C ILE A 8 -11.62 0.46 -13.63
N PHE A 9 -10.35 0.83 -13.78
CA PHE A 9 -9.26 0.35 -12.95
C PHE A 9 -8.84 1.45 -11.99
N ASP A 10 -8.55 1.05 -10.75
CA ASP A 10 -7.76 1.88 -9.85
C ASP A 10 -6.31 1.94 -10.36
N CYS A 11 -5.52 2.89 -9.86
CA CYS A 11 -4.12 3.04 -10.26
C CYS A 11 -3.19 2.25 -9.33
N ASP A 12 -3.17 2.62 -8.06
CA ASP A 12 -2.26 2.07 -7.05
C ASP A 12 -2.71 0.65 -6.67
N GLY A 13 -1.77 -0.30 -6.64
CA GLY A 13 -2.04 -1.72 -6.36
C GLY A 13 -2.79 -2.47 -7.48
N VAL A 14 -3.22 -1.78 -8.55
CA VAL A 14 -3.95 -2.39 -9.68
C VAL A 14 -3.22 -2.22 -11.00
N LEU A 15 -2.94 -0.98 -11.42
CA LEU A 15 -2.15 -0.71 -12.63
C LEU A 15 -0.66 -0.55 -12.30
N VAL A 16 -0.33 -0.11 -11.09
CA VAL A 16 1.03 0.19 -10.65
C VAL A 16 1.24 -0.33 -9.23
N ASP A 17 2.35 -1.03 -8.99
CA ASP A 17 2.74 -1.51 -7.67
C ASP A 17 3.45 -0.38 -6.87
N SER A 18 2.70 0.66 -6.53
CA SER A 18 3.18 1.83 -5.79
C SER A 18 3.11 1.67 -4.27
N GLU A 19 2.27 0.76 -3.77
CA GLU A 19 2.07 0.53 -2.33
C GLU A 19 3.33 0.03 -1.63
N ILE A 20 4.17 -0.75 -2.31
CA ILE A 20 5.45 -1.21 -1.76
C ILE A 20 6.44 -0.06 -1.50
N ILE A 21 6.34 1.03 -2.27
CA ILE A 21 7.17 2.22 -2.06
C ILE A 21 6.68 2.95 -0.82
N ALA A 22 5.38 3.13 -0.68
CA ALA A 22 4.77 3.74 0.50
C ALA A 22 5.13 2.97 1.78
N ALA A 23 4.95 1.64 1.77
CA ALA A 23 5.20 0.81 2.93
C ALA A 23 6.65 0.88 3.43
N ARG A 24 7.62 0.97 2.51
CA ARG A 24 9.04 1.14 2.85
C ARG A 24 9.32 2.47 3.54
N ILE A 25 8.78 3.58 2.99
CA ILE A 25 8.97 4.91 3.58
C ILE A 25 8.30 4.99 4.95
N GLU A 26 7.09 4.46 5.10
CA GLU A 26 6.37 4.48 6.37
C GLU A 26 7.07 3.64 7.44
N ALA A 27 7.58 2.45 7.09
CA ALA A 27 8.36 1.62 7.99
C ALA A 27 9.67 2.30 8.44
N GLU A 28 10.37 2.99 7.52
CA GLU A 28 11.57 3.78 7.84
C GLU A 28 11.24 4.94 8.80
N LEU A 29 10.12 5.64 8.58
CA LEU A 29 9.66 6.74 9.43
C LEU A 29 9.28 6.26 10.83
N LEU A 30 8.51 5.17 10.94
CA LEU A 30 8.13 4.59 12.23
C LEU A 30 9.34 4.07 13.00
N THR A 31 10.26 3.39 12.31
CA THR A 31 11.52 2.92 12.90
C THR A 31 12.34 4.09 13.43
N SER A 32 12.42 5.19 12.66
CA SER A 32 13.11 6.42 13.09
C SER A 32 12.43 7.11 14.28
N ALA A 33 11.12 6.92 14.45
CA ALA A 33 10.36 7.41 15.59
C ALA A 33 10.45 6.49 16.84
N GLY A 34 11.18 5.37 16.74
CA GLY A 34 11.39 4.41 17.83
C GLY A 34 10.45 3.21 17.82
N TYR A 35 9.70 3.00 16.76
CA TYR A 35 8.85 1.81 16.57
C TYR A 35 9.35 0.99 15.38
N GLU A 36 10.12 -0.06 15.67
CA GLU A 36 10.66 -0.96 14.67
C GLU A 36 9.53 -1.82 14.06
N ILE A 37 9.37 -1.74 12.74
CA ILE A 37 8.41 -2.51 11.96
C ILE A 37 8.97 -2.74 10.55
N SER A 38 8.75 -3.93 9.98
CA SER A 38 9.13 -4.20 8.59
C SER A 38 8.10 -3.65 7.59
N PRO A 39 8.50 -3.31 6.35
CA PRO A 39 7.55 -2.94 5.30
C PRO A 39 6.49 -4.01 5.04
N GLU A 40 6.84 -5.29 5.15
CA GLU A 40 5.94 -6.42 4.96
C GLU A 40 4.87 -6.49 6.06
N GLU A 41 5.27 -6.36 7.32
CA GLU A 41 4.33 -6.28 8.45
C GLU A 41 3.44 -5.05 8.35
N LEU A 42 4.00 -3.92 7.90
CA LEU A 42 3.23 -2.69 7.72
C LEU A 42 2.16 -2.84 6.62
N ALA A 43 2.54 -3.41 5.47
CA ALA A 43 1.60 -3.70 4.39
C ALA A 43 0.52 -4.71 4.83
N GLU A 44 0.89 -5.78 5.54
CA GLU A 44 -0.07 -6.80 5.97
C GLU A 44 -1.08 -6.26 6.99
N THR A 45 -0.63 -5.40 7.91
CA THR A 45 -1.45 -4.98 9.06
C THR A 45 -2.14 -3.63 8.86
N TYR A 46 -1.60 -2.77 8.00
CA TYR A 46 -2.03 -1.38 7.86
C TYR A 46 -2.33 -0.94 6.41
N ALA A 47 -2.24 -1.84 5.41
CA ALA A 47 -2.61 -1.49 4.03
C ALA A 47 -4.03 -0.90 3.93
N GLY A 48 -4.17 0.13 3.09
CA GLY A 48 -5.43 0.85 2.87
C GLY A 48 -5.80 1.86 3.97
N LEU A 49 -5.04 1.96 5.06
CA LEU A 49 -5.21 3.01 6.06
C LEU A 49 -4.44 4.28 5.67
N THR A 50 -4.94 5.42 6.12
CA THR A 50 -4.24 6.70 5.90
C THR A 50 -3.17 6.90 6.98
N PHE A 51 -1.92 7.03 6.56
CA PHE A 51 -0.83 7.51 7.42
C PHE A 51 -1.11 8.95 7.87
N LYS A 52 -0.99 9.24 9.17
CA LYS A 52 -1.29 10.55 9.77
C LYS A 52 -0.13 11.13 10.55
#